data_AF-A0A9P3HJP4-F1
#
_entry.id   AF-A0A9P3HJP4-F1
#
_cell.length_a   1.000
_cell.length_b   1.000
_cell.length_c   1.000
_cell.angle_alpha   90.00
_cell.angle_beta   90.00
_cell.angle_gamma   90.00
#
_symmetry.space_group_name_H-M   'P 1'
#
loop_
_entity.id
_entity.type
_entity.pdbx_description
1 polymer ?
#
loop_
_entity_poly.entity_id
_entity_poly.type
_entity_poly.pdbx_seq_one_letter_code
_entity_poly.pdbx_strand_id
1 'polypeptide(L)'
;MSSHVCPDYDDPRTGPSDLLFPGGLNGKRHIIGWTIAGVCALISTLISFRLIYKHARNYTKPAEQRHIMRIVLMIPIYAVISFLSYRFYREAIYYETIRDCYEAFVIYSFFILLLTYLGDDVQTQRSKITGSEKRQLMFPLSCLYYNPLHENFLHWMKYGILQYVVIKPLCTIAAVVLQYYGLYCETEYSFHFGMVYITIVNFISVSVALYCMVLFYQTIKLEIQDHSPLLKFMCVKMVVFFCYWQTCLLGMLGSAGLLKPEDGWTVINVELGISSILICVEMVVFAILHVYSFSYRPYVIVGRSTPAWRSLQDAFNPMDMVREIMWACSDTVLMIQHKPLPVRDGQLSSRLQRAHVIRVRRRDRFLKGLRNAVQHGHVHGVPGSSDIAIAVDPAVDAIYQSTLRDEALAEEERLLSGQLDANAPLLQNTDDRDYHATSRV
;
A
#
# COMPACT_ATOMS: atom_id res chain seq x y z
N MET A 1 43.28 -4.79 -25.46
CA MET A 1 42.03 -4.44 -24.76
C MET A 1 40.99 -4.18 -25.83
N SER A 2 40.14 -5.16 -26.11
CA SER A 2 38.96 -4.98 -26.95
C SER A 2 38.07 -3.94 -26.27
N SER A 3 37.89 -2.78 -26.89
CA SER A 3 36.91 -1.79 -26.46
C SER A 3 35.53 -2.42 -26.66
N HIS A 4 34.94 -2.95 -25.60
CA HIS A 4 33.56 -3.42 -25.60
C HIS A 4 32.66 -2.18 -25.66
N VAL A 5 32.36 -1.74 -26.88
CA VAL A 5 31.40 -0.67 -27.15
C VAL A 5 30.03 -1.32 -27.26
N CYS A 6 29.04 -0.78 -26.55
CA CYS A 6 27.67 -1.26 -26.68
C CYS A 6 27.25 -1.14 -28.16
N PRO A 7 26.73 -2.21 -28.79
CA PRO A 7 26.27 -2.13 -30.16
C PRO A 7 25.09 -1.14 -30.23
N ASP A 8 25.30 -0.03 -30.92
CA ASP A 8 24.27 0.96 -31.19
C ASP A 8 23.38 0.44 -32.34
N TYR A 9 22.17 0.01 -31.98
CA TYR A 9 21.19 -0.49 -32.95
C TYR A 9 20.24 0.62 -33.45
N ASP A 10 20.35 1.85 -32.93
CA ASP A 10 19.55 2.99 -33.35
C ASP A 10 20.33 3.85 -34.36
N ASP A 11 20.37 3.45 -35.63
CA ASP A 11 20.82 4.35 -36.69
C ASP A 11 19.82 5.53 -36.79
N PRO A 12 20.25 6.79 -36.59
CA PRO A 12 19.37 7.96 -36.69
C PRO A 12 18.72 8.14 -38.07
N ARG A 13 19.17 7.39 -39.10
CA ARG A 13 18.65 7.43 -40.47
C ARG A 13 17.52 6.42 -40.76
N THR A 14 17.23 5.47 -39.86
CA THR A 14 16.23 4.41 -40.08
C THR A 14 15.09 4.44 -39.06
N GLY A 15 14.75 5.60 -38.51
CA GLY A 15 13.49 5.75 -37.78
C GLY A 15 12.31 5.82 -38.76
N PRO A 16 11.10 5.37 -38.39
CA PRO A 16 9.87 5.77 -39.07
C PRO A 16 9.54 7.22 -38.71
N SER A 17 10.48 8.12 -38.97
CA SER A 17 10.22 9.56 -39.03
C SER A 17 9.67 9.84 -40.43
N ASP A 18 8.50 10.48 -40.45
CA ASP A 18 7.90 11.14 -41.62
C ASP A 18 7.05 10.30 -42.57
N LEU A 19 6.10 9.51 -42.05
CA LEU A 19 4.99 9.04 -42.88
C LEU A 19 3.62 9.32 -42.28
N LEU A 20 3.29 10.61 -42.23
CA LEU A 20 1.91 11.08 -42.25
C LEU A 20 1.36 10.83 -43.68
N PHE A 21 1.18 9.54 -44.01
CA PHE A 21 0.79 8.92 -45.30
C PHE A 21 1.82 9.13 -46.45
N PRO A 22 2.35 8.08 -47.15
CA PRO A 22 1.62 6.92 -47.70
C PRO A 22 2.40 5.56 -47.74
N GLY A 23 1.84 4.47 -47.21
CA GLY A 23 2.52 3.16 -47.32
C GLY A 23 1.69 1.96 -46.92
N GLY A 24 0.79 1.49 -47.80
CA GLY A 24 0.23 0.13 -47.78
C GLY A 24 -0.36 -0.36 -46.45
N LEU A 25 -0.58 -1.68 -46.34
CA LEU A 25 -1.17 -2.31 -45.16
C LEU A 25 -0.22 -2.37 -43.93
N ASN A 26 1.09 -2.15 -44.15
CA ASN A 26 2.14 -2.28 -43.13
C ASN A 26 2.29 -1.01 -42.28
N GLY A 27 2.24 0.19 -42.89
CA GLY A 27 2.18 1.46 -42.13
C GLY A 27 0.93 1.60 -41.25
N LYS A 28 -0.13 0.83 -41.54
CA LYS A 28 -1.35 0.77 -40.73
C LYS A 28 -1.17 0.00 -39.42
N ARG A 29 -0.21 -0.92 -39.30
CA ARG A 29 -0.07 -1.79 -38.11
C ARG A 29 0.31 -1.01 -36.85
N HIS A 30 1.29 -0.12 -36.95
CA HIS A 30 1.69 0.75 -35.83
C HIS A 30 0.56 1.71 -35.43
N ILE A 31 -0.21 2.22 -36.40
CA ILE A 31 -1.38 3.07 -36.15
C ILE A 31 -2.49 2.28 -35.43
N ILE A 32 -2.74 1.04 -35.86
CA ILE A 32 -3.68 0.13 -35.18
C ILE A 32 -3.21 -0.13 -33.75
N GLY A 33 -1.93 -0.43 -33.55
CA GLY A 33 -1.32 -0.62 -32.23
C GLY A 33 -1.50 0.61 -31.33
N TRP A 34 -1.16 1.81 -31.81
CA TRP A 34 -1.35 3.05 -31.07
C TRP A 34 -2.81 3.31 -30.75
N THR A 35 -3.73 3.03 -31.68
CA THR A 35 -5.16 3.21 -31.46
C THR A 35 -5.67 2.25 -30.38
N ILE A 36 -5.29 0.97 -30.44
CA ILE A 36 -5.68 -0.03 -29.43
C ILE A 36 -5.11 0.36 -28.06
N ALA A 37 -3.80 0.61 -27.97
CA ALA A 37 -3.14 0.99 -26.74
C ALA A 37 -3.74 2.26 -26.14
N GLY A 38 -3.97 3.29 -26.97
CA GLY A 38 -4.56 4.56 -26.53
C GLY A 38 -6.01 4.43 -26.05
N VAL A 39 -6.84 3.64 -26.74
CA VAL A 39 -8.22 3.38 -26.31
C VAL A 39 -8.24 2.57 -25.01
N CYS A 40 -7.46 1.51 -24.90
CA CYS A 40 -7.33 0.73 -23.67
C CYS A 40 -6.82 1.58 -22.51
N ALA A 41 -5.81 2.43 -22.74
CA ALA A 41 -5.27 3.32 -21.74
C ALA A 41 -6.29 4.37 -21.29
N LEU A 42 -7.08 4.93 -22.21
CA LEU A 42 -8.16 5.86 -21.89
C LEU A 42 -9.24 5.16 -21.03
N ILE A 43 -9.68 3.97 -21.42
CA ILE A 43 -10.71 3.21 -20.68
C ILE A 43 -10.24 2.87 -19.27
N SER A 44 -9.05 2.30 -19.11
CA SER A 44 -8.51 1.91 -17.79
C SER A 44 -8.33 3.14 -16.88
N THR A 45 -7.90 4.26 -17.47
CA THR A 45 -7.73 5.55 -16.79
C THR A 45 -9.06 6.11 -16.31
N LEU A 46 -10.11 6.12 -17.15
CA LEU A 46 -11.44 6.60 -16.78
C LEU A 46 -12.07 5.76 -15.65
N ILE A 47 -11.93 4.43 -15.70
CA ILE A 47 -12.44 3.52 -14.66
C ILE A 47 -11.72 3.82 -13.33
N SER A 48 -10.40 3.92 -13.36
CA SER A 48 -9.57 4.18 -12.17
C SER A 48 -9.86 5.55 -11.56
N PHE A 49 -9.93 6.61 -12.38
CA PHE A 49 -10.25 7.95 -11.88
C PHE A 49 -11.68 8.05 -11.33
N ARG A 50 -12.65 7.35 -11.91
CA ARG A 50 -14.00 7.25 -11.34
C ARG A 50 -13.97 6.60 -9.95
N LEU A 51 -13.16 5.56 -9.74
CA LEU A 51 -12.99 4.94 -8.43
C LEU A 51 -12.32 5.89 -7.43
N ILE A 52 -11.23 6.56 -7.83
CA ILE A 52 -10.54 7.58 -7.01
C ILE A 52 -11.50 8.71 -6.63
N TYR A 53 -12.28 9.23 -7.58
CA TYR A 53 -13.26 10.30 -7.31
C TYR A 53 -14.30 9.89 -6.27
N LYS A 54 -14.78 8.64 -6.35
CA LYS A 54 -15.75 8.13 -5.36
C LYS A 54 -15.15 7.95 -3.98
N HIS A 55 -13.90 7.52 -3.86
CA HIS A 55 -13.16 7.54 -2.58
C HIS A 55 -12.97 8.95 -2.05
N ALA A 56 -12.58 9.90 -2.91
CA ALA A 56 -12.38 11.31 -2.53
C ALA A 56 -13.68 12.00 -2.06
N ARG A 57 -14.84 11.64 -2.63
CA ARG A 57 -16.16 12.17 -2.22
C ARG A 57 -16.71 11.57 -0.94
N ASN A 58 -16.24 10.38 -0.58
CA ASN A 58 -16.62 9.62 0.61
C ASN A 58 -15.41 9.39 1.52
N TYR A 59 -14.63 10.43 1.78
CA TYR A 59 -13.34 10.35 2.47
C TYR A 59 -13.53 10.37 3.99
N THR A 60 -14.08 9.29 4.53
CA THR A 60 -14.49 9.16 5.93
C THR A 60 -13.39 8.58 6.81
N LYS A 61 -12.57 7.66 6.30
CA LYS A 61 -11.41 7.07 6.97
C LYS A 61 -10.12 7.41 6.21
N PRO A 62 -9.52 8.58 6.46
CA PRO A 62 -8.37 9.07 5.66
C PRO A 62 -7.13 8.17 5.75
N ALA A 63 -6.88 7.55 6.90
CA ALA A 63 -5.72 6.68 7.12
C ALA A 63 -5.70 5.49 6.17
N GLU A 64 -6.86 4.85 5.92
CA GLU A 64 -7.00 3.74 4.98
C GLU A 64 -7.12 4.24 3.53
N GLN A 65 -8.03 5.18 3.29
CA GLN A 65 -8.43 5.58 1.94
C GLN A 65 -7.32 6.31 1.17
N ARG A 66 -6.41 7.02 1.84
CA ARG A 66 -5.24 7.61 1.18
C ARG A 66 -4.38 6.56 0.50
N HIS A 67 -4.15 5.42 1.15
CA HIS A 67 -3.31 4.35 0.62
C HIS A 67 -4.04 3.61 -0.49
N ILE A 68 -5.35 3.40 -0.35
CA ILE A 68 -6.18 2.84 -1.43
C ILE A 68 -6.11 3.70 -2.69
N MET A 69 -6.27 5.02 -2.58
CA MET A 69 -6.20 5.93 -3.73
C MET A 69 -4.82 5.91 -4.41
N ARG A 70 -3.74 5.80 -3.63
CA ARG A 70 -2.37 5.62 -4.16
C ARG A 70 -2.21 4.30 -4.93
N ILE A 71 -2.72 3.19 -4.38
CA ILE A 71 -2.67 1.89 -5.05
C ILE A 71 -3.46 1.93 -6.36
N VAL A 72 -4.67 2.49 -6.35
CA VAL A 72 -5.51 2.59 -7.55
C VAL A 72 -4.88 3.50 -8.62
N LEU A 73 -4.11 4.52 -8.22
CA LEU A 73 -3.40 5.40 -9.16
C LEU A 73 -2.29 4.68 -9.94
N MET A 74 -1.88 3.47 -9.54
CA MET A 74 -0.94 2.64 -10.30
C MET A 74 -1.44 2.34 -11.72
N ILE A 75 -2.72 2.01 -11.87
CA ILE A 75 -3.31 1.62 -13.16
C ILE A 75 -3.22 2.73 -14.22
N PRO A 76 -3.71 3.97 -13.98
CA PRO A 76 -3.59 5.03 -14.97
C PRO A 76 -2.14 5.42 -15.25
N ILE A 77 -1.25 5.35 -14.24
CA ILE A 77 0.19 5.58 -14.44
C ILE A 77 0.76 4.54 -15.42
N TYR A 78 0.53 3.24 -15.17
CA TYR A 78 1.00 2.19 -16.06
C TYR A 78 0.41 2.31 -17.46
N ALA A 79 -0.90 2.53 -17.56
CA ALA A 79 -1.59 2.64 -18.85
C ALA A 79 -1.10 3.81 -19.71
N VAL A 80 -0.98 5.00 -19.11
CA VAL A 80 -0.52 6.21 -19.84
C VAL A 80 0.96 6.11 -20.17
N ILE A 81 1.79 5.68 -19.22
CA ILE A 81 3.23 5.55 -19.45
C ILE A 81 3.52 4.50 -20.51
N SER A 82 2.87 3.33 -20.49
CA SER A 82 3.04 2.31 -21.52
C SER A 82 2.56 2.76 -22.90
N PHE A 83 1.50 3.57 -22.97
CA PHE A 83 1.10 4.19 -24.23
C PHE A 83 2.15 5.20 -24.72
N LEU A 84 2.69 6.03 -23.83
CA LEU A 84 3.73 7.02 -24.16
C LEU A 84 5.05 6.37 -24.55
N SER A 85 5.49 5.32 -23.86
CA SER A 85 6.70 4.57 -24.21
C SER A 85 6.55 3.92 -25.59
N TYR A 86 5.37 3.40 -25.92
CA TYR A 86 5.13 2.86 -27.26
C TYR A 86 5.07 3.93 -28.36
N ARG A 87 4.53 5.12 -28.05
CA ARG A 87 4.43 6.22 -29.01
C ARG A 87 5.77 6.95 -29.23
N PHE A 88 6.58 7.02 -28.18
CA PHE A 88 7.88 7.69 -28.14
C PHE A 88 8.96 6.68 -27.72
N TYR A 89 9.16 5.65 -28.55
CA TYR A 89 10.05 4.52 -28.24
C TYR A 89 11.50 4.94 -27.90
N ARG A 90 12.00 6.02 -28.51
CA ARG A 90 13.35 6.57 -28.21
C ARG A 90 13.49 7.07 -26.77
N GLU A 91 12.40 7.56 -26.20
CA GLU A 91 12.36 8.11 -24.84
C GLU A 91 11.71 7.11 -23.86
N ALA A 92 11.44 5.87 -24.30
CA ALA A 92 10.73 4.85 -23.53
C ALA A 92 11.37 4.59 -22.16
N ILE A 93 12.70 4.62 -22.09
CA ILE A 93 13.47 4.37 -20.88
C ILE A 93 13.07 5.35 -19.75
N TYR A 94 12.90 6.64 -20.08
CA TYR A 94 12.51 7.65 -19.09
C TYR A 94 11.09 7.41 -18.58
N TYR A 95 10.17 7.04 -19.49
CA TYR A 95 8.80 6.71 -19.16
C TYR A 95 8.74 5.48 -18.25
N GLU A 96 9.40 4.39 -18.63
CA GLU A 96 9.44 3.15 -17.86
C GLU A 96 10.05 3.34 -16.47
N THR A 97 11.09 4.18 -16.35
CA THR A 97 11.71 4.53 -15.07
C THR A 97 10.71 5.14 -14.09
N ILE A 98 9.81 6.02 -14.56
CA ILE A 98 8.77 6.64 -13.71
C ILE A 98 7.80 5.58 -13.17
N ARG A 99 7.34 4.67 -14.06
CA ARG A 99 6.45 3.55 -13.71
C ARG A 99 7.09 2.66 -12.64
N ASP A 100 8.34 2.29 -12.89
CA ASP A 100 9.15 1.43 -12.04
C ASP A 100 9.41 2.03 -10.64
N CYS A 101 9.60 3.35 -10.53
CA CYS A 101 9.70 4.03 -9.24
C CYS A 101 8.36 4.07 -8.50
N TYR A 102 7.26 4.22 -9.23
CA TYR A 102 5.91 4.22 -8.65
C TYR A 102 5.53 2.85 -8.07
N GLU A 103 6.02 1.77 -8.67
CA GLU A 103 5.82 0.41 -8.16
C GLU A 103 6.25 0.27 -6.69
N ALA A 104 7.45 0.76 -6.36
CA ALA A 104 7.98 0.69 -5.01
C ALA A 104 7.11 1.51 -4.03
N PHE A 105 6.61 2.66 -4.47
CA PHE A 105 5.66 3.48 -3.71
C PHE A 105 4.34 2.76 -3.43
N VAL A 106 3.83 1.99 -4.39
CA VAL A 106 2.59 1.22 -4.25
C VAL A 106 2.76 0.06 -3.27
N ILE A 107 3.85 -0.70 -3.37
CA ILE A 107 4.14 -1.81 -2.45
C ILE A 107 4.18 -1.30 -1.00
N TYR A 108 4.88 -0.18 -0.78
CA TYR A 108 4.92 0.44 0.54
C TYR A 108 3.55 0.94 1.00
N SER A 109 2.79 1.61 0.12
CA SER A 109 1.44 2.07 0.44
C SER A 109 0.51 0.91 0.83
N PHE A 110 0.62 -0.23 0.16
CA PHE A 110 -0.13 -1.43 0.51
C PHE A 110 0.28 -2.01 1.86
N PHE A 111 1.58 -2.04 2.17
CA PHE A 111 2.05 -2.46 3.49
C PHE A 111 1.48 -1.59 4.62
N ILE A 112 1.50 -0.27 4.47
CA ILE A 112 0.91 0.64 5.47
C ILE A 112 -0.62 0.49 5.54
N LEU A 113 -1.29 0.22 4.41
CA LEU A 113 -2.72 -0.10 4.43
C LEU A 113 -3.01 -1.34 5.29
N LEU A 114 -2.22 -2.41 5.14
CA LEU A 114 -2.36 -3.62 5.97
C LEU A 114 -2.11 -3.33 7.46
N LEU A 115 -1.10 -2.52 7.78
CA LEU A 115 -0.85 -2.09 9.17
C LEU A 115 -2.02 -1.29 9.73
N THR A 116 -2.60 -0.40 8.93
CA THR A 116 -3.73 0.44 9.33
C THR A 116 -5.00 -0.39 9.56
N TYR A 117 -5.22 -1.44 8.76
CA TYR A 117 -6.30 -2.41 9.02
C TYR A 117 -6.13 -3.18 10.33
N LEU A 118 -4.90 -3.43 10.74
CA LEU A 118 -4.62 -4.07 12.02
C LEU A 118 -4.88 -3.09 13.18
N GLY A 119 -4.38 -1.86 13.11
CA GLY A 119 -4.70 -0.82 14.08
C GLY A 119 -3.99 0.50 13.80
N ASP A 120 -4.43 1.56 14.49
CA ASP A 120 -3.90 2.91 14.29
C ASP A 120 -2.55 3.15 14.99
N ASP A 121 -2.26 2.39 16.05
CA ASP A 121 -1.07 2.51 16.88
C ASP A 121 -0.24 1.24 16.90
N VAL A 122 1.08 1.38 17.06
CA VAL A 122 2.04 0.26 17.08
C VAL A 122 1.70 -0.75 18.20
N GLN A 123 1.23 -0.28 19.35
CA GLN A 123 0.87 -1.16 20.46
C GLN A 123 -0.39 -1.99 20.15
N THR A 124 -1.41 -1.37 19.57
CA THR A 124 -2.63 -2.06 19.13
C THR A 124 -2.36 -3.03 17.99
N GLN A 125 -1.47 -2.66 17.07
CA GLN A 125 -1.01 -3.54 16.01
C GLN A 125 -0.32 -4.78 16.59
N ARG A 126 0.57 -4.62 17.58
CA ARG A 126 1.23 -5.73 18.25
C ARG A 126 0.26 -6.60 19.04
N SER A 127 -0.66 -6.00 19.81
CA SER A 127 -1.58 -6.76 20.66
C SER A 127 -2.53 -7.65 19.85
N LYS A 128 -2.81 -7.28 18.60
CA LYS A 128 -3.64 -8.07 17.68
C LYS A 128 -2.86 -9.14 16.92
N ILE A 129 -1.53 -9.12 16.94
CA ILE A 129 -0.74 -10.23 16.37
C ILE A 129 -0.82 -11.40 17.35
N THR A 130 -1.66 -12.37 17.02
CA THR A 130 -1.89 -13.57 17.82
C THR A 130 -1.25 -14.81 17.19
N GLY A 131 -1.03 -15.85 18.01
CA GLY A 131 -0.54 -17.16 17.58
C GLY A 131 0.82 -17.54 18.17
N SER A 132 1.46 -18.55 17.58
CA SER A 132 2.67 -19.17 18.16
C SER A 132 3.92 -18.30 18.03
N GLU A 133 4.77 -18.32 19.06
CA GLU A 133 6.08 -17.65 19.09
C GLU A 133 7.08 -18.19 18.05
N LYS A 134 6.84 -19.39 17.51
CA LYS A 134 7.66 -19.98 16.46
C LYS A 134 6.77 -20.38 15.30
N ARG A 135 6.83 -19.61 14.21
CA ARG A 135 6.21 -19.98 12.93
C ARG A 135 7.30 -20.31 11.91
N GLN A 136 7.06 -21.34 11.11
CA GLN A 136 7.95 -21.66 9.99
C GLN A 136 7.83 -20.57 8.92
N LEU A 137 8.97 -20.20 8.34
CA LEU A 137 9.03 -19.37 7.16
C LEU A 137 8.39 -20.12 5.97
N MET A 138 7.86 -19.38 5.01
CA MET A 138 7.31 -19.99 3.79
C MET A 138 8.43 -20.47 2.88
N PHE A 139 8.09 -21.37 1.96
CA PHE A 139 8.96 -21.69 0.82
C PHE A 139 9.40 -20.37 0.11
N PRO A 140 10.69 -20.17 -0.16
CA PRO A 140 11.79 -21.15 -0.17
C PRO A 140 12.55 -21.35 1.16
N LEU A 141 12.30 -20.54 2.19
CA LEU A 141 13.06 -20.55 3.45
C LEU A 141 12.41 -21.41 4.55
N SER A 142 11.74 -22.51 4.19
CA SER A 142 10.93 -23.32 5.11
C SER A 142 11.71 -23.99 6.25
N CYS A 143 13.04 -24.02 6.17
CA CYS A 143 13.92 -24.52 7.23
C CYS A 143 14.14 -23.53 8.38
N LEU A 144 13.76 -22.26 8.21
CA LEU A 144 13.97 -21.21 9.20
C LEU A 144 12.65 -20.89 9.93
N TYR A 145 12.77 -20.41 11.17
CA TYR A 145 11.64 -19.99 11.99
C TYR A 145 11.72 -18.50 12.27
N TYR A 146 10.55 -17.84 12.37
CA TYR A 146 10.44 -16.46 12.80
C TYR A 146 9.47 -16.34 13.98
N ASN A 147 9.71 -15.33 14.82
CA ASN A 147 8.83 -15.01 15.94
C ASN A 147 7.99 -13.77 15.62
N PRO A 148 6.68 -13.92 15.35
CA PRO A 148 5.79 -12.79 15.05
C PRO A 148 5.50 -11.91 16.28
N LEU A 149 5.69 -12.43 17.50
CA LEU A 149 5.46 -11.73 18.77
C LEU A 149 6.66 -10.90 19.24
N HIS A 150 7.80 -11.01 18.55
CA HIS A 150 8.99 -10.25 18.88
C HIS A 150 8.74 -8.74 18.72
N GLU A 151 9.18 -7.92 19.69
CA GLU A 151 8.93 -6.48 19.69
C GLU A 151 9.35 -5.80 18.38
N ASN A 152 10.51 -6.19 17.85
CA ASN A 152 11.04 -5.60 16.62
C ASN A 152 10.44 -6.19 15.33
N PHE A 153 9.55 -7.19 15.38
CA PHE A 153 9.02 -7.86 14.18
C PHE A 153 8.42 -6.87 13.16
N LEU A 154 7.51 -6.00 13.61
CA LEU A 154 6.90 -4.98 12.75
C LEU A 154 7.93 -4.02 12.14
N HIS A 155 8.98 -3.66 12.90
CA HIS A 155 10.07 -2.82 12.42
C HIS A 155 10.90 -3.54 11.35
N TRP A 156 11.22 -4.81 11.55
CA TRP A 156 11.93 -5.64 10.57
C TRP A 156 11.14 -5.77 9.26
N MET A 157 9.83 -6.02 9.33
CA MET A 157 8.98 -6.09 8.13
C MET A 157 8.94 -4.75 7.40
N LYS A 158 8.82 -3.65 8.14
CA LYS A 158 8.86 -2.30 7.60
C LYS A 158 10.18 -2.00 6.89
N TYR A 159 11.33 -2.31 7.49
CA TYR A 159 12.64 -2.11 6.86
C TYR A 159 12.84 -3.00 5.64
N GLY A 160 12.42 -4.27 5.70
CA GLY A 160 12.51 -5.20 4.58
C GLY A 160 11.73 -4.75 3.35
N ILE A 161 10.65 -3.99 3.53
CA ILE A 161 9.87 -3.40 2.43
C ILE A 161 10.43 -2.04 2.02
N LEU A 162 10.81 -1.20 2.99
CA LEU A 162 11.30 0.15 2.75
C LEU A 162 12.64 0.18 2.00
N GLN A 163 13.49 -0.84 2.15
CA GLN A 163 14.73 -0.94 1.39
C GLN A 163 14.49 -0.89 -0.13
N TYR A 164 13.41 -1.49 -0.65
CA TYR A 164 13.09 -1.46 -2.09
C TYR A 164 12.72 -0.05 -2.56
N VAL A 165 11.99 0.71 -1.72
CA VAL A 165 11.60 2.10 -1.99
C VAL A 165 12.82 3.01 -2.15
N VAL A 166 13.92 2.70 -1.45
CA VAL A 166 15.16 3.47 -1.53
C VAL A 166 16.09 2.94 -2.62
N ILE A 167 16.25 1.62 -2.73
CA ILE A 167 17.15 0.99 -3.70
C ILE A 167 16.69 1.25 -5.13
N LYS A 168 15.39 1.18 -5.42
CA LYS A 168 14.89 1.33 -6.80
C LYS A 168 15.25 2.71 -7.40
N PRO A 169 14.97 3.86 -6.76
CA PRO A 169 15.44 5.17 -7.24
C PRO A 169 16.97 5.31 -7.31
N LEU A 170 17.71 4.70 -6.38
CA LEU A 170 19.17 4.74 -6.43
C LEU A 170 19.71 3.95 -7.63
N CYS A 171 19.12 2.80 -7.92
CA CYS A 171 19.43 2.00 -9.10
C CYS A 171 19.09 2.73 -10.41
N THR A 172 18.00 3.49 -10.46
CA THR A 172 17.66 4.28 -11.66
C THR A 172 18.61 5.45 -11.85
N ILE A 173 18.99 6.16 -10.79
CA ILE A 173 20.04 7.19 -10.86
C ILE A 173 21.37 6.57 -11.32
N ALA A 174 21.74 5.41 -10.77
CA ALA A 174 22.96 4.70 -11.17
C ALA A 174 22.91 4.29 -12.65
N ALA A 175 21.75 3.82 -13.15
CA ALA A 175 21.56 3.48 -14.56
C ALA A 175 21.81 4.69 -15.47
N VAL A 176 21.20 5.84 -15.16
CA VAL A 176 21.38 7.08 -15.93
C VAL A 176 22.84 7.54 -15.91
N VAL A 177 23.52 7.45 -14.77
CA VAL A 177 24.95 7.80 -14.67
C VAL A 177 25.82 6.84 -15.50
N LEU A 178 25.58 5.54 -15.43
CA LEU A 178 26.31 4.55 -16.22
C LEU A 178 26.07 4.72 -17.73
N GLN A 179 24.85 5.09 -18.12
CA GLN A 179 24.50 5.39 -19.50
C GLN A 179 25.24 6.64 -20.00
N TYR A 180 25.34 7.69 -19.19
CA TYR A 180 26.12 8.89 -19.51
C TYR A 180 27.60 8.58 -19.77
N TYR A 181 28.19 7.62 -19.03
CA TYR A 181 29.59 7.18 -19.24
C TYR A 181 29.76 6.10 -20.31
N GLY A 182 28.68 5.67 -21.00
CA GLY A 182 28.73 4.60 -22.00
C GLY A 182 29.02 3.20 -21.43
N LEU A 183 28.83 3.01 -20.12
CA LEU A 183 29.04 1.75 -19.39
C LEU A 183 27.73 0.97 -19.13
N TYR A 184 26.60 1.52 -19.58
CA TYR A 184 25.30 0.87 -19.57
C TYR A 184 24.96 0.42 -20.99
N CYS A 185 24.66 -0.87 -21.16
CA CYS A 185 24.25 -1.43 -22.45
C CYS A 185 22.95 -2.21 -22.27
N GLU A 186 21.93 -1.86 -23.04
CA GLU A 186 20.57 -2.39 -22.92
C GLU A 186 20.33 -3.63 -23.78
N THR A 187 21.16 -3.81 -24.81
CA THR A 187 20.96 -4.83 -25.84
C THR A 187 21.69 -6.14 -25.51
N GLU A 188 22.56 -6.13 -24.50
CA GLU A 188 23.38 -7.29 -24.15
C GLU A 188 23.47 -7.49 -22.64
N TYR A 189 23.04 -8.67 -22.16
CA TYR A 189 23.23 -9.11 -20.79
C TYR A 189 24.66 -9.63 -20.57
N SER A 190 25.64 -8.71 -20.61
CA SER A 190 27.03 -9.01 -20.31
C SER A 190 27.43 -8.48 -18.94
N PHE A 191 28.20 -9.26 -18.18
CA PHE A 191 28.77 -8.85 -16.89
C PHE A 191 29.77 -7.68 -17.04
N HIS A 192 30.15 -7.30 -18.26
CA HIS A 192 30.97 -6.12 -18.51
C HIS A 192 30.19 -4.80 -18.35
N PHE A 193 28.88 -4.81 -18.53
CA PHE A 193 28.04 -3.62 -18.47
C PHE A 193 27.25 -3.52 -17.16
N GLY A 194 26.95 -2.30 -16.74
CA GLY A 194 26.26 -2.02 -15.48
C GLY A 194 24.82 -2.54 -15.40
N MET A 195 24.19 -2.85 -16.54
CA MET A 195 22.80 -3.32 -16.63
C MET A 195 22.55 -4.61 -15.83
N VAL A 196 23.46 -5.59 -15.92
CA VAL A 196 23.32 -6.88 -15.23
C VAL A 196 23.35 -6.67 -13.71
N TYR A 197 24.28 -5.88 -13.20
CA TYR A 197 24.40 -5.59 -11.77
C TYR A 197 23.16 -4.88 -11.22
N ILE A 198 22.68 -3.86 -11.93
CA ILE A 198 21.45 -3.13 -11.56
C ILE A 198 20.25 -4.07 -11.55
N THR A 199 20.14 -4.94 -12.55
CA THR A 199 19.05 -5.92 -12.66
C THR A 199 19.09 -6.91 -11.48
N ILE A 200 20.26 -7.45 -11.14
CA ILE A 200 20.44 -8.37 -10.00
C ILE A 200 20.07 -7.70 -8.68
N VAL A 201 20.58 -6.49 -8.43
CA VAL A 201 20.30 -5.74 -7.19
C VAL A 201 18.80 -5.45 -7.07
N ASN A 202 18.16 -5.00 -8.14
CA ASN A 202 16.72 -4.76 -8.17
C ASN A 202 15.93 -6.06 -7.92
N PHE A 203 16.32 -7.17 -8.56
CA PHE A 203 15.66 -8.46 -8.41
C PHE A 203 15.73 -8.98 -6.97
N ILE A 204 16.90 -8.90 -6.34
CA ILE A 204 17.08 -9.29 -4.92
C ILE A 204 16.24 -8.38 -4.02
N SER A 205 16.32 -7.06 -4.25
CA SER A 205 15.63 -6.07 -3.43
C SER A 205 14.11 -6.23 -3.49
N VAL A 206 13.52 -6.35 -4.68
CA VAL A 206 12.06 -6.55 -4.82
C VAL A 206 11.63 -7.90 -4.24
N SER A 207 12.44 -8.96 -4.40
CA SER A 207 12.16 -10.28 -3.84
C SER A 207 12.11 -10.27 -2.32
N VAL A 208 13.07 -9.59 -1.67
CA VAL A 208 13.08 -9.43 -0.20
C VAL A 208 11.85 -8.63 0.26
N ALA A 209 11.53 -7.52 -0.40
CA ALA A 209 10.38 -6.69 -0.04
C ALA A 209 9.05 -7.47 -0.15
N LEU A 210 8.83 -8.14 -1.29
CA LEU A 210 7.63 -8.94 -1.49
C LEU A 210 7.57 -10.13 -0.54
N TYR A 211 8.70 -10.74 -0.19
CA TYR A 211 8.74 -11.82 0.79
C TYR A 211 8.37 -11.33 2.19
N CYS A 212 8.92 -10.21 2.66
CA CYS A 212 8.52 -9.57 3.92
C CYS A 212 7.03 -9.21 3.95
N MET A 213 6.51 -8.68 2.85
CA MET A 213 5.09 -8.36 2.69
C MET A 213 4.20 -9.60 2.76
N VAL A 214 4.59 -10.70 2.11
CA VAL A 214 3.88 -11.99 2.16
C VAL A 214 3.91 -12.60 3.57
N LEU A 215 5.06 -12.55 4.25
CA LEU A 215 5.19 -13.01 5.63
C LEU A 215 4.28 -12.23 6.57
N PHE A 216 4.34 -10.90 6.49
CA PHE A 216 3.50 -10.02 7.29
C PHE A 216 2.02 -10.32 7.04
N TYR A 217 1.62 -10.41 5.75
CA TYR A 217 0.26 -10.77 5.38
C TYR A 217 -0.20 -12.09 6.00
N GLN A 218 0.63 -13.14 5.96
CA GLN A 218 0.27 -14.42 6.57
C GLN A 218 0.17 -14.38 8.09
N THR A 219 0.93 -13.51 8.75
CA THR A 219 0.81 -13.31 10.20
C THR A 219 -0.55 -12.72 10.55
N ILE A 220 -1.04 -11.75 9.77
CA ILE A 220 -2.24 -10.98 10.12
C ILE A 220 -3.52 -11.44 9.41
N LYS A 221 -3.44 -12.36 8.43
CA LYS A 221 -4.55 -12.70 7.51
C LYS A 221 -5.88 -13.05 8.19
N LEU A 222 -5.83 -13.63 9.39
CA LEU A 222 -7.03 -14.00 10.17
C LEU A 222 -7.70 -12.76 10.77
N GLU A 223 -6.89 -11.84 11.29
CA GLU A 223 -7.35 -10.59 11.93
C GLU A 223 -7.96 -9.59 10.93
N ILE A 224 -7.55 -9.66 9.66
CA ILE A 224 -8.02 -8.74 8.61
C ILE A 224 -8.94 -9.42 7.58
N GLN A 225 -9.49 -10.59 7.91
CA GLN A 225 -10.32 -11.39 6.98
C GLN A 225 -11.55 -10.62 6.46
N ASP A 226 -12.13 -9.77 7.31
CA ASP A 226 -13.32 -8.95 7.01
C ASP A 226 -13.08 -7.95 5.88
N HIS A 227 -11.81 -7.66 5.57
CA HIS A 227 -11.42 -6.74 4.51
C HIS A 227 -11.03 -7.43 3.21
N SER A 228 -11.39 -8.70 3.00
CA SER A 228 -11.12 -9.49 1.79
C SER A 228 -9.68 -9.32 1.25
N PRO A 229 -8.65 -9.60 2.09
CA PRO A 229 -7.31 -9.07 1.85
C PRO A 229 -6.51 -9.85 0.80
N LEU A 230 -6.83 -11.13 0.56
CA LEU A 230 -6.22 -11.92 -0.52
C LEU A 230 -6.43 -11.28 -1.89
N LEU A 231 -7.66 -10.83 -2.17
CA LEU A 231 -8.00 -10.23 -3.45
C LEU A 231 -7.21 -8.93 -3.66
N LYS A 232 -7.12 -8.09 -2.62
CA LYS A 232 -6.35 -6.84 -2.65
C LYS A 232 -4.84 -7.10 -2.83
N PHE A 233 -4.30 -8.10 -2.13
CA PHE A 233 -2.90 -8.52 -2.27
C PHE A 233 -2.60 -9.02 -3.69
N MET A 234 -3.46 -9.88 -4.24
CA MET A 234 -3.33 -10.39 -5.60
C MET A 234 -3.44 -9.27 -6.64
N CYS A 235 -4.29 -8.26 -6.43
CA CYS A 235 -4.38 -7.12 -7.34
C CYS A 235 -3.05 -6.38 -7.50
N VAL A 236 -2.34 -6.11 -6.39
CA VAL A 236 -1.06 -5.40 -6.43
C VAL A 236 0.05 -6.31 -6.99
N LYS A 237 0.10 -7.56 -6.52
CA LYS A 237 1.15 -8.51 -6.92
C LYS A 237 1.06 -8.92 -8.40
N MET A 238 -0.14 -9.14 -8.91
CA MET A 238 -0.33 -9.66 -10.27
C MET A 238 0.06 -8.64 -11.35
N VAL A 239 -0.14 -7.34 -11.09
CA VAL A 239 0.28 -6.29 -12.03
C VAL A 239 1.79 -6.35 -12.28
N VAL A 240 2.59 -6.41 -11.20
CA VAL A 240 4.05 -6.49 -11.30
C VAL A 240 4.51 -7.82 -11.89
N PHE A 241 3.88 -8.91 -11.47
CA PHE A 241 4.24 -10.26 -11.91
C PHE A 241 4.00 -10.45 -13.42
N PHE A 242 2.84 -10.05 -13.95
CA PHE A 242 2.58 -10.19 -15.38
C PHE A 242 3.50 -9.33 -16.23
N CYS A 243 3.72 -8.06 -15.86
CA CYS A 243 4.64 -7.18 -16.59
C CYS A 243 6.04 -7.80 -16.70
N TYR A 244 6.55 -8.39 -15.61
CA TYR A 244 7.86 -9.04 -15.60
C TYR A 244 7.91 -10.28 -16.50
N TRP A 245 6.97 -11.21 -16.33
CA TRP A 245 6.96 -12.46 -17.08
C TRP A 245 6.70 -12.26 -18.58
N GLN A 246 5.91 -11.24 -18.95
CA GLN A 246 5.74 -10.84 -20.34
C GLN A 246 7.05 -10.38 -20.96
N THR A 247 7.80 -9.50 -20.28
CA THR A 247 9.09 -9.03 -20.78
C THR A 247 10.08 -10.18 -20.93
N CYS A 248 10.15 -11.10 -19.96
CA CYS A 248 10.99 -12.30 -20.09
C CYS A 248 10.56 -13.21 -21.25
N LEU A 249 9.26 -13.45 -21.40
CA LEU A 249 8.72 -14.29 -22.48
C LEU A 249 9.03 -13.68 -23.85
N LEU A 250 8.80 -12.37 -24.02
CA LEU A 250 9.07 -11.67 -25.27
C LEU A 250 10.56 -11.65 -25.62
N GLY A 251 11.44 -11.43 -24.64
CA GLY A 251 12.90 -11.52 -24.86
C GLY A 251 13.35 -12.95 -25.23
N MET A 252 12.73 -13.98 -24.66
CA MET A 252 12.97 -15.37 -25.07
C MET A 252 12.48 -15.63 -26.50
N LEU A 253 11.34 -15.07 -26.91
CA LEU A 253 10.86 -15.17 -28.30
C LEU A 253 11.77 -14.43 -29.29
N GLY A 254 12.31 -13.28 -28.89
CA GLY A 254 13.29 -12.53 -29.67
C GLY A 254 14.58 -13.29 -29.90
N SER A 255 15.18 -13.81 -28.82
CA SER A 255 16.37 -14.66 -28.89
C SER A 255 16.17 -15.98 -29.65
N ALA A 256 14.94 -16.53 -29.64
CA ALA A 256 14.57 -17.68 -30.46
C ALA A 256 14.39 -17.35 -31.96
N GLY A 257 14.52 -16.08 -32.36
CA GLY A 257 14.39 -15.62 -33.74
C GLY A 257 12.97 -15.65 -34.29
N LEU A 258 11.96 -15.79 -33.41
CA LEU A 258 10.55 -15.77 -33.82
C LEU A 258 10.09 -14.34 -34.14
N LEU A 259 10.69 -13.33 -33.51
CA LEU A 259 10.46 -11.92 -33.78
C LEU A 259 11.49 -11.44 -34.81
N LYS A 260 11.01 -10.92 -35.95
CA LYS A 260 11.86 -10.40 -37.03
C LYS A 260 11.88 -8.87 -36.97
N PRO A 261 13.02 -8.23 -37.29
CA PRO A 261 13.05 -6.77 -37.47
C PRO A 261 12.15 -6.40 -38.66
N GLU A 262 11.32 -5.36 -38.49
CA GLU A 262 10.36 -4.89 -39.50
C GLU A 262 10.33 -3.35 -39.49
N ASP A 263 10.20 -2.71 -40.66
CA ASP A 263 9.99 -1.26 -40.83
C ASP A 263 10.93 -0.32 -40.03
N GLY A 264 12.24 -0.64 -40.00
CA GLY A 264 13.24 0.16 -39.28
C GLY A 264 13.22 0.01 -37.75
N TRP A 265 12.37 -0.90 -37.22
CA TRP A 265 12.39 -1.29 -35.82
C TRP A 265 13.34 -2.47 -35.62
N THR A 266 14.21 -2.33 -34.61
CA THR A 266 15.02 -3.43 -34.09
C THR A 266 14.09 -4.46 -33.42
N VAL A 267 14.58 -5.70 -33.26
CA VAL A 267 13.81 -6.75 -32.56
C VAL A 267 13.40 -6.30 -31.15
N ILE A 268 14.28 -5.56 -30.46
CA ILE A 268 14.06 -4.97 -29.14
C ILE A 268 12.89 -3.96 -29.17
N ASN A 269 12.86 -3.08 -30.16
CA ASN A 269 11.78 -2.11 -30.30
C ASN A 269 10.43 -2.80 -30.55
N VAL A 270 10.42 -3.90 -31.32
CA VAL A 270 9.21 -4.72 -31.54
C VAL A 270 8.75 -5.39 -30.24
N GLU A 271 9.68 -5.97 -29.47
CA GLU A 271 9.38 -6.55 -28.15
C GLU A 271 8.76 -5.53 -27.19
N LEU A 272 9.38 -4.35 -27.06
CA LEU A 272 8.90 -3.25 -26.23
C LEU A 272 7.51 -2.77 -26.67
N GLY A 273 7.27 -2.69 -27.98
CA GLY A 273 5.98 -2.30 -28.53
C GLY A 273 4.86 -3.31 -28.22
N ILE A 274 5.13 -4.60 -28.41
CA ILE A 274 4.17 -5.67 -28.09
C ILE A 274 3.89 -5.69 -26.57
N SER A 275 4.94 -5.61 -25.75
CA SER A 275 4.82 -5.54 -24.29
C SER A 275 3.95 -4.37 -23.87
N SER A 276 4.18 -3.18 -24.43
CA SER A 276 3.41 -1.98 -24.12
C SER A 276 1.92 -2.10 -24.48
N ILE A 277 1.59 -2.72 -25.61
CA ILE A 277 0.18 -3.00 -25.99
C ILE A 277 -0.47 -3.98 -25.00
N LEU A 278 0.23 -5.07 -24.67
CA LEU A 278 -0.27 -6.07 -23.71
C LEU A 278 -0.55 -5.44 -22.34
N ILE A 279 0.39 -4.63 -21.83
CA ILE A 279 0.20 -3.89 -20.58
C ILE A 279 -1.03 -2.99 -20.65
N CYS A 280 -1.24 -2.24 -21.75
CA CYS A 280 -2.42 -1.38 -21.90
C CYS A 280 -3.73 -2.16 -21.82
N VAL A 281 -3.81 -3.34 -22.46
CA VAL A 281 -4.98 -4.23 -22.41
C VAL A 281 -5.19 -4.78 -21.00
N GLU A 282 -4.13 -5.26 -20.36
CA GLU A 282 -4.19 -5.78 -19.01
C GLU A 282 -4.61 -4.74 -17.98
N MET A 283 -4.18 -3.48 -18.14
CA MET A 283 -4.60 -2.38 -17.28
C MET A 283 -6.12 -2.19 -17.28
N VAL A 284 -6.83 -2.52 -18.36
CA VAL A 284 -8.31 -2.49 -18.38
C VAL A 284 -8.88 -3.58 -17.46
N VAL A 285 -8.36 -4.80 -17.55
CA VAL A 285 -8.78 -5.93 -16.69
C VAL A 285 -8.47 -5.60 -15.23
N PHE A 286 -7.28 -5.08 -14.94
CA PHE A 286 -6.89 -4.67 -13.60
C PHE A 286 -7.71 -3.49 -13.08
N ALA A 287 -8.09 -2.52 -13.93
CA ALA A 287 -8.98 -1.43 -13.54
C ALA A 287 -10.32 -1.95 -13.02
N ILE A 288 -10.91 -2.91 -13.74
CA ILE A 288 -12.16 -3.57 -13.33
C ILE A 288 -11.93 -4.32 -12.01
N LEU A 289 -10.85 -5.09 -11.90
CA LEU A 289 -10.52 -5.84 -10.69
C LEU A 289 -10.34 -4.91 -9.48
N HIS A 290 -9.70 -3.75 -9.64
CA HIS A 290 -9.51 -2.76 -8.58
C HIS A 290 -10.82 -2.12 -8.11
N VAL A 291 -11.82 -1.97 -9.00
CA VAL A 291 -13.16 -1.53 -8.59
C VAL A 291 -13.81 -2.52 -7.62
N TYR A 292 -13.61 -3.82 -7.83
CA TYR A 292 -14.13 -4.85 -6.95
C TYR A 292 -13.31 -5.00 -5.65
N SER A 293 -11.98 -5.03 -5.75
CA SER A 293 -11.11 -5.25 -4.60
C SER A 293 -10.99 -4.04 -3.67
N PHE A 294 -10.98 -2.83 -4.23
CA PHE A 294 -10.86 -1.57 -3.51
C PHE A 294 -12.16 -0.75 -3.56
N SER A 295 -13.28 -1.40 -3.24
CA SER A 295 -14.60 -0.77 -3.25
C SER A 295 -14.71 0.39 -2.26
N TYR A 296 -15.32 1.50 -2.70
CA TYR A 296 -15.59 2.68 -1.88
C TYR A 296 -16.83 2.54 -1.00
N ARG A 297 -17.67 1.51 -1.24
CA ARG A 297 -18.98 1.34 -0.57
C ARG A 297 -18.93 1.33 0.96
N PRO A 298 -17.95 0.66 1.61
CA PRO A 298 -17.87 0.65 3.08
C PRO A 298 -17.60 2.02 3.70
N TYR A 299 -17.15 2.99 2.90
CA TYR A 299 -16.80 4.34 3.35
C TYR A 299 -17.91 5.36 3.12
N VAL A 300 -19.04 4.97 2.53
CA VAL A 300 -20.15 5.86 2.23
C VAL A 300 -21.00 6.07 3.48
N ILE A 301 -21.05 7.30 3.97
CA ILE A 301 -21.98 7.71 5.03
C ILE A 301 -23.10 8.52 4.39
N VAL A 302 -24.34 8.07 4.53
CA VAL A 302 -25.52 8.74 3.96
C VAL A 302 -25.61 10.17 4.52
N GLY A 303 -25.74 11.16 3.63
CA GLY A 303 -25.86 12.57 4.01
C GLY A 303 -24.55 13.32 4.26
N ARG A 304 -23.38 12.65 4.20
CA ARG A 304 -22.07 13.30 4.40
C ARG A 304 -21.17 13.12 3.17
N SER A 305 -20.79 14.22 2.52
CA SER A 305 -19.80 14.21 1.43
C SER A 305 -18.64 15.13 1.74
N THR A 306 -17.42 14.67 1.45
CA THR A 306 -16.19 15.43 1.63
C THR A 306 -15.83 16.22 0.36
N PRO A 307 -15.16 17.38 0.51
CA PRO A 307 -14.64 18.12 -0.64
C PRO A 307 -13.52 17.33 -1.33
N ALA A 308 -13.81 16.82 -2.52
CA ALA A 308 -12.90 15.92 -3.26
C ALA A 308 -11.49 16.49 -3.43
N TRP A 309 -11.35 17.78 -3.71
CA TRP A 309 -10.03 18.40 -3.89
C TRP A 309 -9.14 18.30 -2.65
N ARG A 310 -9.67 18.60 -1.45
CA ARG A 310 -8.91 18.48 -0.19
C ARG A 310 -8.56 17.03 0.11
N SER A 311 -9.48 16.11 -0.17
CA SER A 311 -9.25 14.67 -0.01
C SER A 311 -8.15 14.16 -0.94
N LEU A 312 -8.10 14.63 -2.20
CA LEU A 312 -7.04 14.27 -3.15
C LEU A 312 -5.68 14.83 -2.74
N GLN A 313 -5.64 16.08 -2.24
CA GLN A 313 -4.41 16.68 -1.73
C GLN A 313 -3.84 15.91 -0.53
N ASP A 314 -4.70 15.50 0.41
CA ASP A 314 -4.30 14.67 1.54
C ASP A 314 -3.85 13.27 1.07
N ALA A 315 -4.61 12.66 0.15
CA ALA A 315 -4.32 11.33 -0.37
C ALA A 315 -2.97 11.26 -1.08
N PHE A 316 -2.66 12.22 -1.94
CA PHE A 316 -1.43 12.20 -2.74
C PHE A 316 -0.25 12.91 -2.09
N ASN A 317 -0.36 13.33 -0.83
CA ASN A 317 0.77 13.93 -0.11
C ASN A 317 1.88 12.89 0.20
N PRO A 318 3.07 12.98 -0.42
CA PRO A 318 4.14 12.00 -0.21
C PRO A 318 4.87 12.18 1.11
N MET A 319 4.63 13.29 1.85
CA MET A 319 5.36 13.63 3.06
C MET A 319 5.25 12.56 4.14
N ASP A 320 4.18 11.77 4.16
CA ASP A 320 4.06 10.65 5.09
C ASP A 320 5.15 9.59 4.79
N MET A 321 5.37 9.23 3.53
CA MET A 321 6.43 8.27 3.16
C MET A 321 7.83 8.84 3.43
N VAL A 322 8.06 10.11 3.12
CA VAL A 322 9.37 10.75 3.38
C VAL A 322 9.67 10.77 4.88
N ARG A 323 8.67 11.09 5.73
CA ARG A 323 8.83 11.00 7.19
C ARG A 323 9.16 9.58 7.64
N GLU A 324 8.50 8.59 7.07
CA GLU A 324 8.74 7.19 7.39
C GLU A 324 10.15 6.72 6.98
N ILE A 325 10.67 7.20 5.85
CA ILE A 325 12.06 7.00 5.44
C ILE A 325 13.03 7.65 6.43
N MET A 326 12.81 8.91 6.79
CA MET A 326 13.65 9.61 7.76
C MET A 326 13.65 8.92 9.13
N TRP A 327 12.47 8.47 9.57
CA TRP A 327 12.31 7.69 10.78
C TRP A 327 13.05 6.37 10.73
N ALA A 328 12.96 5.64 9.62
CA ALA A 328 13.70 4.41 9.45
C ALA A 328 15.22 4.63 9.52
N CYS A 329 15.73 5.70 8.89
CA CYS A 329 17.15 6.06 8.99
C CYS A 329 17.54 6.44 10.43
N SER A 330 16.70 7.17 11.16
CA SER A 330 16.97 7.51 12.56
C SER A 330 16.96 6.27 13.45
N ASP A 331 16.03 5.35 13.21
CA ASP A 331 15.83 4.16 14.02
C ASP A 331 16.94 3.14 13.79
N THR A 332 17.45 3.00 12.55
CA THR A 332 18.63 2.17 12.29
C THR A 332 19.86 2.70 13.01
N VAL A 333 20.06 4.02 13.05
CA VAL A 333 21.14 4.64 13.85
C VAL A 333 20.98 4.34 15.35
N LEU A 334 19.76 4.45 15.88
CA LEU A 334 19.49 4.14 17.29
C LEU A 334 19.69 2.65 17.62
N MET A 335 19.31 1.74 16.71
CA MET A 335 19.57 0.31 16.85
C MET A 335 21.06 0.00 16.87
N ILE A 336 21.86 0.61 15.98
CA ILE A 336 23.33 0.49 15.97
C ILE A 336 23.92 1.01 17.28
N GLN A 337 23.33 2.06 17.85
CA GLN A 337 23.72 2.62 19.15
C GLN A 337 23.15 1.85 20.36
N HIS A 338 22.46 0.71 20.15
CA HIS A 338 21.78 -0.06 21.20
C HIS A 338 20.85 0.77 22.10
N LYS A 339 20.24 1.84 21.56
CA LYS A 339 19.28 2.69 22.28
C LYS A 339 17.85 2.20 22.05
N PRO A 340 16.95 2.35 23.05
CA PRO A 340 15.55 2.01 22.87
C PRO A 340 14.92 2.91 21.80
N LEU A 341 14.06 2.30 20.98
CA LEU A 341 13.35 3.03 19.92
C LEU A 341 12.24 3.90 20.51
N PRO A 342 12.07 5.14 20.04
CA PRO A 342 10.97 5.99 20.49
C PRO A 342 9.63 5.39 20.03
N VAL A 343 8.65 5.32 20.92
CA VAL A 343 7.27 5.01 20.55
C VAL A 343 6.75 6.19 19.74
N ARG A 344 6.46 5.96 18.45
CA ARG A 344 5.85 6.96 17.58
C ARG A 344 4.36 6.65 17.43
N ASP A 345 3.55 7.48 18.09
CA ASP A 345 2.09 7.47 18.06
C ASP A 345 1.57 7.69 16.63
N GLY A 346 0.56 6.92 16.21
CA GLY A 346 -0.11 7.06 14.93
C GLY A 346 -0.73 8.45 14.71
N GLN A 347 -1.16 8.74 13.47
CA GLN A 347 -1.82 10.01 13.16
C GLN A 347 -3.13 10.22 13.94
N LEU A 348 -3.80 9.13 14.34
CA LEU A 348 -5.03 9.19 15.15
C LEU A 348 -4.72 9.47 16.63
N SER A 349 -3.81 8.71 17.25
CA SER A 349 -3.41 8.93 18.64
C SER A 349 -2.78 10.29 18.86
N SER A 350 -1.94 10.77 17.94
CA SER A 350 -1.39 12.14 18.03
C SER A 350 -2.47 13.23 17.97
N ARG A 351 -3.57 13.03 17.21
CA ARG A 351 -4.74 13.94 17.23
C ARG A 351 -5.54 13.81 18.52
N LEU A 352 -5.75 12.59 19.02
CA LEU A 352 -6.45 12.32 20.27
C LEU A 352 -5.70 12.89 21.48
N GLN A 353 -4.38 12.75 21.49
CA GLN A 353 -3.47 13.27 22.51
C GLN A 353 -3.40 14.79 22.43
N ARG A 354 -3.38 15.41 21.23
CA ARG A 354 -3.55 16.87 21.09
C ARG A 354 -4.90 17.34 21.61
N ALA A 355 -5.99 16.64 21.28
CA ALA A 355 -7.32 16.96 21.77
C ALA A 355 -7.43 16.80 23.29
N HIS A 356 -6.79 15.77 23.86
CA HIS A 356 -6.68 15.55 25.30
C HIS A 356 -5.86 16.66 25.98
N VAL A 357 -4.69 17.01 25.45
CA VAL A 357 -3.85 18.10 25.95
C VAL A 357 -4.58 19.45 25.90
N ILE A 358 -5.34 19.73 24.83
CA ILE A 358 -6.15 20.94 24.74
C ILE A 358 -7.28 20.95 25.79
N ARG A 359 -7.94 19.80 26.01
CA ARG A 359 -8.97 19.65 27.05
C ARG A 359 -8.39 19.87 28.45
N VAL A 360 -7.27 19.23 28.79
CA VAL A 360 -6.58 19.40 30.07
C VAL A 360 -6.16 20.86 30.26
N ARG A 361 -5.57 21.50 29.25
CA ARG A 361 -5.18 22.92 29.32
C ARG A 361 -6.37 23.88 29.46
N ARG A 362 -7.54 23.55 28.91
CA ARG A 362 -8.77 24.34 29.13
C ARG A 362 -9.27 24.15 30.56
N ARG A 363 -9.33 22.92 31.06
CA ARG A 363 -9.70 22.60 32.45
C ARG A 363 -8.79 23.34 33.43
N ASP A 364 -7.48 23.30 33.23
CA ASP A 364 -6.52 23.93 34.15
C ASP A 364 -6.59 25.46 34.12
N ARG A 365 -6.85 26.07 32.97
CA ARG A 365 -7.10 27.52 32.87
C ARG A 365 -8.38 27.93 33.58
N PHE A 366 -9.44 27.14 33.44
CA PHE A 366 -10.71 27.36 34.13
C PHE A 366 -10.54 27.23 35.65
N LEU A 367 -9.86 26.19 36.13
CA LEU A 367 -9.56 26.00 37.55
C LEU A 367 -8.67 27.12 38.13
N LYS A 368 -7.68 27.61 37.37
CA LYS A 368 -6.88 28.78 37.77
C LYS A 368 -7.73 30.06 37.82
N GLY A 369 -8.64 30.24 36.87
CA GLY A 369 -9.59 31.37 36.86
C GLY A 369 -10.50 31.36 38.09
N LEU A 370 -11.07 30.19 38.42
CA LEU A 370 -11.87 29.99 39.64
C LEU A 370 -11.07 30.26 40.91
N ARG A 371 -9.83 29.75 41.00
CA ARG A 371 -8.95 29.99 42.15
C ARG A 371 -8.66 31.47 42.34
N ASN A 372 -8.38 32.20 41.26
CA ASN A 372 -8.13 33.64 41.30
C ASN A 372 -9.39 34.44 41.68
N ALA A 373 -10.58 34.02 41.21
CA ALA A 373 -11.85 34.65 41.58
C ALA A 373 -12.20 34.46 43.06
N VAL A 374 -11.86 33.29 43.62
CA VAL A 374 -11.99 33.01 45.07
C VAL A 374 -10.98 33.82 45.89
N GLN A 375 -9.73 33.96 45.41
CA GLN A 375 -8.69 34.74 46.10
C GLN A 375 -8.94 36.26 46.11
N HIS A 376 -9.65 36.79 45.11
CA HIS A 376 -10.02 38.21 45.01
C HIS A 376 -11.42 38.53 45.55
N GLY A 377 -12.06 37.62 46.28
CA GLY A 377 -13.26 37.91 47.07
C GLY A 377 -14.53 38.21 46.25
N HIS A 378 -14.65 37.67 45.03
CA HIS A 378 -15.81 37.92 44.17
C HIS A 378 -16.88 36.81 44.15
N VAL A 379 -16.79 35.80 45.05
CA VAL A 379 -17.80 34.74 45.12
C VAL A 379 -18.08 34.35 46.58
N HIS A 380 -19.25 34.75 47.09
CA HIS A 380 -19.85 34.15 48.29
C HIS A 380 -20.72 32.97 47.85
N GLY A 381 -20.42 31.77 48.36
CA GLY A 381 -21.22 30.56 48.14
C GLY A 381 -20.58 29.56 47.18
N VAL A 382 -19.80 28.64 47.72
CA VAL A 382 -19.35 27.44 47.01
C VAL A 382 -20.30 26.30 47.41
N PRO A 383 -21.08 25.69 46.50
CA PRO A 383 -21.68 24.40 46.78
C PRO A 383 -20.57 23.35 46.89
N GLY A 384 -20.73 22.39 47.79
CA GLY A 384 -19.80 21.27 47.98
C GLY A 384 -19.46 20.56 46.67
N SER A 385 -18.34 19.84 46.66
CA SER A 385 -17.65 19.32 45.47
C SER A 385 -18.42 18.30 44.61
N SER A 386 -19.73 18.14 44.79
CA SER A 386 -20.60 17.21 44.06
C SER A 386 -21.40 17.84 42.91
N ASP A 387 -21.59 19.17 42.84
CA ASP A 387 -22.63 19.76 41.97
C ASP A 387 -22.12 20.69 40.83
N ILE A 388 -20.84 20.64 40.46
CA ILE A 388 -20.36 21.42 39.30
C ILE A 388 -20.56 20.61 38.01
N ALA A 389 -21.81 20.58 37.54
CA ALA A 389 -22.15 20.09 36.21
C ALA A 389 -21.54 21.03 35.15
N ILE A 390 -20.55 20.53 34.43
CA ILE A 390 -19.96 21.19 33.26
C ILE A 390 -21.05 21.22 32.18
N ALA A 391 -21.36 22.40 31.63
CA ALA A 391 -22.18 22.49 30.43
C ALA A 391 -21.40 21.83 29.27
N VAL A 392 -21.70 20.55 29.04
CA VAL A 392 -21.19 19.79 27.90
C VAL A 392 -21.99 20.24 26.67
N ASP A 393 -21.31 20.40 25.53
CA ASP A 393 -22.00 20.50 24.24
C ASP A 393 -22.86 19.24 24.10
N PRO A 394 -24.21 19.35 24.06
CA PRO A 394 -25.09 18.19 24.15
C PRO A 394 -24.87 17.19 23.01
N ALA A 395 -24.33 17.64 21.86
CA ALA A 395 -23.95 16.74 20.77
C ALA A 395 -22.71 15.89 21.11
N VAL A 396 -21.76 16.43 21.87
CA VAL A 396 -20.52 15.74 22.25
C VAL A 396 -20.76 14.83 23.45
N ASP A 397 -21.62 15.25 24.39
CA ASP A 397 -22.03 14.39 25.51
C ASP A 397 -22.85 13.20 25.02
N ALA A 398 -23.74 13.42 24.05
CA ALA A 398 -24.51 12.35 23.43
C ALA A 398 -23.60 11.31 22.74
N ILE A 399 -22.56 11.74 22.05
CA ILE A 399 -21.58 10.84 21.42
C ILE A 399 -20.76 10.10 22.47
N TYR A 400 -20.32 10.77 23.54
CA TYR A 400 -19.53 10.15 24.60
C TYR A 400 -20.37 9.12 25.40
N GLN A 401 -21.60 9.49 25.75
CA GLN A 401 -22.55 8.60 26.41
C GLN A 401 -22.98 7.45 25.50
N SER A 402 -23.10 7.64 24.18
CA SER A 402 -23.37 6.54 23.25
C SER A 402 -22.19 5.58 23.18
N THR A 403 -20.94 6.09 23.09
CA THR A 403 -19.75 5.21 23.06
C THR A 403 -19.58 4.45 24.37
N LEU A 404 -19.81 5.08 25.52
CA LEU A 404 -19.77 4.38 26.81
C LEU A 404 -20.87 3.34 26.95
N ARG A 405 -22.07 3.62 26.41
CA ARG A 405 -23.19 2.67 26.43
C ARG A 405 -22.93 1.50 25.48
N ASP A 406 -22.32 1.74 24.32
CA ASP A 406 -21.92 0.70 23.37
C ASP A 406 -20.77 -0.16 23.94
N GLU A 407 -19.81 0.45 24.64
CA GLU A 407 -18.74 -0.28 25.33
C GLU A 407 -19.27 -1.10 26.51
N ALA A 408 -20.20 -0.55 27.30
CA ALA A 408 -20.85 -1.27 28.40
C ALA A 408 -21.73 -2.43 27.88
N LEU A 409 -22.47 -2.23 26.79
CA LEU A 409 -23.24 -3.30 26.14
C LEU A 409 -22.33 -4.38 25.55
N ALA A 410 -21.20 -4.00 24.95
CA ALA A 410 -20.21 -4.96 24.43
C ALA A 410 -19.49 -5.72 25.57
N GLU A 411 -19.30 -5.09 26.73
CA GLU A 411 -18.75 -5.73 27.92
C GLU A 411 -19.78 -6.65 28.59
N GLU A 412 -21.04 -6.25 28.66
CA GLU A 412 -22.15 -7.08 29.13
C GLU A 412 -22.38 -8.28 28.21
N GLU A 413 -22.31 -8.10 26.89
CA GLU A 413 -22.41 -9.18 25.90
C GLU A 413 -21.21 -10.14 25.97
N ARG A 414 -20.00 -9.63 26.27
CA ARG A 414 -18.81 -10.47 26.55
C ARG A 414 -18.89 -11.24 27.87
N LEU A 415 -19.49 -10.63 28.90
CA LEU A 415 -19.70 -11.29 30.19
C LEU A 415 -20.80 -12.35 30.08
N LEU A 416 -21.87 -12.08 29.34
CA LEU A 416 -22.92 -13.05 29.03
C LEU A 416 -22.41 -14.18 28.14
N SER A 417 -21.63 -13.89 27.09
CA SER A 417 -21.01 -14.93 26.26
C SER A 417 -20.01 -15.76 27.06
N GLY A 418 -19.21 -15.12 27.92
CA GLY A 418 -18.27 -15.80 28.83
C GLY A 418 -18.97 -16.65 29.89
N GLN A 419 -20.14 -16.24 30.40
CA GLN A 419 -20.96 -17.05 31.30
C GLN A 419 -21.67 -18.19 30.57
N LEU A 420 -22.09 -18.00 29.31
CA LEU A 420 -22.63 -19.06 28.45
C LEU A 420 -21.57 -20.13 28.15
N ASP A 421 -20.34 -19.72 27.85
CA ASP A 421 -19.22 -20.63 27.58
C ASP A 421 -18.73 -21.34 28.86
N ALA A 422 -18.77 -20.67 30.01
CA ALA A 422 -18.44 -21.27 31.31
C ALA A 422 -19.53 -22.22 31.85
N ASN A 423 -20.80 -21.97 31.52
CA ASN A 423 -21.93 -22.83 31.91
C ASN A 423 -22.25 -23.94 30.89
N ALA A 424 -21.73 -23.87 29.66
CA ALA A 424 -21.88 -24.93 28.64
C ALA A 424 -21.48 -26.34 29.14
N PRO A 425 -20.34 -26.55 29.84
CA PRO A 425 -20.00 -27.87 30.41
C PRO A 425 -20.78 -28.24 31.69
N LEU A 426 -21.48 -27.30 32.34
CA LEU A 426 -22.35 -27.56 33.49
C LEU A 426 -23.78 -27.92 33.07
N LEU A 427 -24.27 -27.34 31.96
CA LEU A 427 -25.54 -27.72 31.33
C LEU A 427 -25.46 -29.10 30.66
N GLN A 428 -24.30 -29.47 30.09
CA GLN A 428 -24.08 -30.83 29.57
C GLN A 428 -24.04 -31.91 30.67
N ASN A 429 -23.67 -31.56 31.91
CA ASN A 429 -23.65 -32.48 33.05
C ASN A 429 -24.99 -32.60 33.79
N THR A 430 -25.95 -31.72 33.51
CA THR A 430 -27.28 -31.74 34.15
C THR A 430 -28.33 -32.47 33.30
N ASP A 431 -28.17 -32.55 31.98
CA ASP A 431 -29.05 -33.36 31.13
C ASP A 431 -28.75 -34.88 31.18
N ASP A 432 -27.54 -35.30 31.56
CA ASP A 432 -27.16 -36.73 31.63
C ASP A 432 -27.50 -37.42 32.98
N ARG A 433 -28.10 -36.71 33.95
CA ARG A 433 -28.36 -37.26 35.30
C ARG A 433 -29.81 -37.62 35.62
N ASP A 434 -30.78 -37.41 34.74
CA ASP A 434 -32.22 -37.58 35.08
C ASP A 434 -33.04 -38.58 34.24
N TYR A 435 -32.44 -39.59 33.57
CA TYR A 435 -33.19 -40.64 32.84
C TYR A 435 -32.99 -42.10 33.26
N HIS A 436 -32.50 -42.37 34.48
CA HIS A 436 -32.46 -43.74 35.02
C HIS A 436 -33.02 -43.84 36.44
N ALA A 437 -34.28 -43.46 36.66
CA ALA A 437 -34.96 -43.76 37.93
C ALA A 437 -36.49 -43.89 37.84
N THR A 438 -37.07 -44.50 36.79
CA THR A 438 -38.46 -45.03 36.87
C THR A 438 -38.69 -46.13 35.82
N SER A 439 -38.34 -47.38 36.16
CA SER A 439 -39.08 -48.55 35.67
C SER A 439 -39.12 -49.62 36.76
N ARG A 440 -40.07 -49.44 37.69
CA ARG A 440 -40.69 -50.54 38.43
C ARG A 440 -42.18 -50.26 38.47
N VAL A 441 -42.90 -50.95 37.59
CA VAL A 441 -44.16 -51.71 37.74
C VAL A 441 -44.63 -52.06 36.34
#